data_AF-A0A0E2D223-F1
#
_entry.id   AF-A0A0E2D223-F1
#
_cell.length_a   1.000
_cell.length_b   1.000
_cell.length_c   1.000
_cell.angle_alpha   90.00
_cell.angle_beta   90.00
_cell.angle_gamma   90.00
#
_symmetry.space_group_name_H-M   'P 1'
#
loop_
_entity.id
_entity.type
_entity.pdbx_description
1 polymer ?
#
loop_
_entity_poly.entity_id
_entity_poly.type
_entity_poly.pdbx_seq_one_letter_code
_entity_poly.pdbx_strand_id
1 'polypeptide(L)'
;MKKLSILGITAVLALYCSASQKIYLLSYGDWKGKKLPEVEKIKGEIKQGEDCGFRFSLSKALENALLNSRYDTILDAEVTHSASMLAPFNCIAVKGFALDSSEIQKENKK
;
A
#
# COMPACT_ATOMS: atom_id res chain seq x y z
N MET A 1 24.35 18.42 30.88
CA MET A 1 24.33 17.21 29.99
C MET A 1 22.93 16.71 29.65
N LYS A 2 21.90 16.77 30.53
CA LYS A 2 20.53 16.32 30.18
C LYS A 2 19.77 17.16 29.13
N LYS A 3 20.06 18.47 29.00
CA LYS A 3 19.33 19.37 28.08
C LYS A 3 19.71 19.23 26.60
N LEU A 4 20.96 18.85 26.28
CA LEU A 4 21.38 18.60 24.89
C LEU A 4 20.72 17.34 24.30
N SER A 5 20.47 16.32 25.13
CA SER A 5 19.87 15.07 24.68
C SER A 5 18.41 15.24 24.26
N ILE A 6 17.64 16.10 24.94
CA ILE A 6 16.23 16.34 24.61
C ILE A 6 16.10 17.14 23.31
N LEU A 7 16.98 18.13 23.08
CA LEU A 7 16.98 18.93 21.86
C LEU A 7 17.32 18.11 20.60
N GLY A 8 18.21 17.11 20.74
CA GLY A 8 18.53 16.19 19.65
C GLY A 8 17.37 15.27 19.28
N ILE A 9 16.61 14.79 20.27
CA ILE A 9 15.46 13.90 20.04
C ILE A 9 14.29 14.65 19.39
N THR A 10 14.02 15.89 19.80
CA THR A 10 12.97 16.72 19.16
C THR A 10 13.36 17.14 17.74
N ALA A 11 14.65 17.39 17.46
CA ALA A 11 15.11 17.64 16.10
C ALA A 11 14.96 16.41 15.19
N VAL A 12 15.21 15.19 15.70
CA VAL A 12 15.04 13.94 14.92
C VAL A 12 13.59 13.62 14.62
N LEU A 13 12.66 13.90 15.55
CA LEU A 13 11.22 13.71 15.35
C LEU A 13 10.61 14.65 14.30
N ALA A 14 11.24 15.80 14.03
CA ALA A 14 10.78 16.72 12.99
C ALA A 14 11.23 16.33 11.55
N LEU A 15 12.05 15.27 11.40
CA LEU A 15 12.70 14.92 10.13
C LEU A 15 11.98 13.81 9.35
N TYR A 16 10.94 13.23 9.92
CA TYR A 16 10.16 12.16 9.29
C TYR A 16 8.71 12.58 9.22
N CYS A 17 8.20 12.74 8.00
CA CYS A 17 6.79 12.98 7.75
C CYS A 17 6.20 11.72 7.13
N SER A 18 5.05 11.27 7.63
CA SER A 18 4.31 10.18 7.01
C SER A 18 2.83 10.52 6.91
N ALA A 19 2.21 10.16 5.80
CA ALA A 19 0.78 10.30 5.58
C ALA A 19 0.22 8.99 5.03
N SER A 20 -0.82 8.47 5.68
CA SER A 20 -1.57 7.30 5.21
C SER A 20 -2.88 7.72 4.56
N GLN A 21 -3.27 7.00 3.51
CA GLN A 21 -4.55 7.12 2.84
C GLN A 21 -5.16 5.73 2.68
N LYS A 22 -6.47 5.62 2.88
CA LYS A 22 -7.21 4.39 2.59
C LYS A 22 -7.72 4.45 1.15
N ILE A 23 -7.36 3.45 0.36
CA ILE A 23 -7.77 3.25 -1.02
C ILE A 23 -8.50 1.91 -1.10
N TYR A 24 -9.71 1.93 -1.65
CA TYR A 24 -10.56 0.74 -1.64
C TYR A 24 -10.07 -0.35 -2.61
N LEU A 25 -9.50 0.03 -3.75
CA LEU A 25 -9.08 -0.90 -4.81
C LEU A 25 -7.77 -0.45 -5.46
N LEU A 26 -6.79 -1.35 -5.50
CA LEU A 26 -5.58 -1.26 -6.31
C LEU A 26 -5.45 -2.56 -7.11
N SER A 27 -5.43 -2.50 -8.44
CA SER A 27 -5.49 -3.72 -9.26
C SER A 27 -4.81 -3.59 -10.61
N TYR A 28 -4.18 -4.68 -11.04
CA TYR A 28 -3.76 -4.93 -12.42
C TYR A 28 -4.78 -5.80 -13.20
N GLY A 29 -5.75 -6.40 -12.51
CA GLY A 29 -6.74 -7.31 -13.06
C GLY A 29 -7.93 -6.62 -13.75
N ASP A 30 -8.66 -7.38 -14.57
CA ASP A 30 -9.87 -6.88 -15.24
C ASP A 30 -11.07 -6.86 -14.27
N TRP A 31 -11.57 -5.67 -13.96
CA TRP A 31 -12.75 -5.44 -13.11
C TRP A 31 -14.05 -5.19 -13.88
N LYS A 32 -14.04 -5.30 -15.22
CA LYS A 32 -15.21 -4.98 -16.05
C LYS A 32 -16.41 -5.87 -15.72
N GLY A 33 -17.47 -5.24 -15.24
CA GLY A 33 -18.73 -5.89 -14.90
C GLY A 33 -18.67 -6.72 -13.61
N LYS A 34 -17.64 -6.55 -12.77
CA LYS A 34 -17.54 -7.20 -11.46
C LYS A 34 -17.98 -6.23 -10.37
N LYS A 35 -18.70 -6.73 -9.37
CA LYS A 35 -18.97 -5.98 -8.14
C LYS A 35 -17.83 -6.20 -7.16
N LEU A 36 -17.43 -5.12 -6.48
CA LEU A 36 -16.41 -5.21 -5.46
C LEU A 36 -16.94 -6.04 -4.27
N PRO A 37 -16.24 -7.13 -3.90
CA PRO A 37 -16.65 -7.96 -2.78
C PRO A 37 -16.31 -7.30 -1.44
N GLU A 38 -17.01 -7.70 -0.39
CA GLU A 38 -16.55 -7.46 0.97
C GLU A 38 -15.41 -8.45 1.29
N VAL A 39 -14.34 -7.95 1.89
CA VAL A 39 -13.13 -8.74 2.21
C VAL A 39 -13.44 -9.99 3.04
N GLU A 40 -14.45 -9.93 3.92
CA GLU A 40 -14.88 -11.06 4.76
C GLU A 40 -15.46 -12.25 3.96
N LYS A 41 -15.85 -12.05 2.70
CA LYS A 41 -16.57 -13.03 1.88
C LYS A 41 -15.72 -13.70 0.80
N ILE A 42 -14.43 -13.38 0.73
CA ILE A 42 -13.53 -13.85 -0.33
C ILE A 42 -12.24 -14.47 0.22
N LYS A 43 -11.62 -15.33 -0.58
CA LYS A 43 -10.31 -15.91 -0.25
C LYS A 43 -9.20 -14.94 -0.66
N GLY A 44 -8.17 -14.87 0.16
CA GLY A 44 -7.03 -13.99 -0.03
C GLY A 44 -6.21 -13.90 1.24
N GLU A 45 -5.24 -13.01 1.26
CA GLU A 45 -4.39 -12.76 2.44
C GLU A 45 -3.92 -11.32 2.50
N ILE A 46 -3.50 -10.87 3.67
CA ILE A 46 -2.89 -9.55 3.81
C ILE A 46 -1.50 -9.56 3.16
N LYS A 47 -1.29 -8.69 2.19
CA LYS A 47 0.01 -8.43 1.57
C LYS A 47 0.47 -7.02 1.85
N GLN A 48 1.78 -6.84 1.80
CA GLN A 48 2.40 -5.54 1.87
C GLN A 48 3.61 -5.46 0.93
N GLY A 49 3.88 -4.28 0.42
CA GLY A 49 5.04 -3.99 -0.39
C GLY A 49 5.33 -2.50 -0.38
N GLU A 50 6.58 -2.15 -0.61
CA GLU A 50 7.03 -0.77 -0.62
C GLU A 50 7.95 -0.52 -1.81
N ASP A 51 8.00 0.75 -2.21
CA ASP A 51 8.96 1.25 -3.18
C ASP A 51 9.62 2.50 -2.60
N CYS A 52 10.94 2.48 -2.51
CA CYS A 52 11.75 3.48 -1.82
C CYS A 52 12.86 3.99 -2.73
N GLY A 53 13.21 5.26 -2.59
CA GLY A 53 14.36 5.86 -3.28
C GLY A 53 14.10 7.26 -3.78
N PHE A 54 14.99 7.75 -4.64
CA PHE A 54 14.81 9.04 -5.32
C PHE A 54 13.60 9.08 -6.26
N ARG A 55 13.23 7.90 -6.80
CA ARG A 55 12.07 7.69 -7.64
C ARG A 55 11.34 6.49 -7.08
N PHE A 56 10.09 6.72 -6.69
CA PHE A 56 9.21 5.70 -6.20
C PHE A 56 7.81 5.89 -6.78
N SER A 57 7.03 4.83 -6.80
CA SER A 57 5.69 4.85 -7.39
C SER A 57 4.75 3.87 -6.70
N LEU A 58 3.47 4.23 -6.68
CA LEU A 58 2.41 3.36 -6.17
C LEU A 58 2.32 2.04 -6.95
N SER A 59 2.52 2.10 -8.28
CA SER A 59 2.52 0.90 -9.12
C SER A 59 3.62 -0.07 -8.70
N LYS A 60 4.84 0.41 -8.45
CA LYS A 60 5.95 -0.48 -8.05
C LYS A 60 5.77 -1.02 -6.64
N ALA A 61 5.24 -0.23 -5.71
CA ALA A 61 4.88 -0.72 -4.38
C ALA A 61 3.79 -1.79 -4.44
N LEU A 62 2.78 -1.63 -5.30
CA LEU A 62 1.76 -2.65 -5.55
C LEU A 62 2.36 -3.91 -6.21
N GLU A 63 3.24 -3.76 -7.20
CA GLU A 63 3.96 -4.88 -7.83
C GLU A 63 4.77 -5.65 -6.78
N ASN A 64 5.51 -4.94 -5.92
CA ASN A 64 6.28 -5.54 -4.83
C ASN A 64 5.39 -6.23 -3.80
N ALA A 65 4.20 -5.69 -3.51
CA ALA A 65 3.24 -6.29 -2.59
C ALA A 65 2.68 -7.61 -3.12
N LEU A 66 2.49 -7.71 -4.43
CA LEU A 66 1.95 -8.88 -5.11
C LEU A 66 3.04 -9.83 -5.64
N LEU A 67 4.32 -9.49 -5.45
CA LEU A 67 5.45 -10.27 -5.94
C LEU A 67 5.42 -11.71 -5.39
N ASN A 68 5.72 -12.68 -6.26
CA ASN A 68 5.67 -14.11 -5.94
C ASN A 68 4.32 -14.60 -5.42
N SER A 69 3.22 -13.91 -5.79
CA SER A 69 1.86 -14.34 -5.48
C SER A 69 1.06 -14.57 -6.77
N ARG A 70 -0.07 -15.26 -6.63
CA ARG A 70 -1.06 -15.44 -7.71
C ARG A 70 -2.10 -14.31 -7.76
N TYR A 71 -1.93 -13.28 -6.94
CA TYR A 71 -2.90 -12.20 -6.78
C TYR A 71 -2.57 -11.05 -7.72
N ASP A 72 -3.60 -10.35 -8.17
CA ASP A 72 -3.50 -9.20 -9.08
C ASP A 72 -4.12 -7.93 -8.50
N THR A 73 -4.72 -8.03 -7.31
CA THR A 73 -5.55 -6.99 -6.71
C THR A 73 -5.35 -6.93 -5.21
N ILE A 74 -5.33 -5.71 -4.66
CA ILE A 74 -5.43 -5.42 -3.23
C ILE A 74 -6.70 -4.60 -2.97
N LEU A 75 -7.54 -5.09 -2.06
CA LEU A 75 -8.69 -4.37 -1.51
C LEU A 75 -8.37 -3.78 -0.14
N ASP A 76 -9.11 -2.74 0.23
CA ASP A 76 -8.96 -2.02 1.50
C ASP A 76 -7.50 -1.69 1.80
N ALA A 77 -6.81 -1.16 0.78
CA ALA A 77 -5.40 -0.83 0.84
C ALA A 77 -5.18 0.42 1.72
N GLU A 78 -4.25 0.33 2.65
CA GLU A 78 -3.59 1.47 3.24
C GLU A 78 -2.34 1.80 2.42
N VAL A 79 -2.29 3.02 1.89
CA VAL A 79 -1.14 3.57 1.19
C VAL A 79 -0.47 4.58 2.10
N THR A 80 0.76 4.28 2.54
CA THR A 80 1.55 5.16 3.41
C THR A 80 2.67 5.79 2.60
N HIS A 81 2.65 7.11 2.49
CA HIS A 81 3.78 7.88 2.00
C HIS A 81 4.65 8.27 3.19
N SER A 82 5.95 8.01 3.09
CA SER A 82 6.94 8.51 4.03
C SER A 82 7.94 9.39 3.31
N ALA A 83 8.20 10.55 3.90
CA ALA A 83 9.19 11.50 3.43
C ALA A 83 10.23 11.72 4.52
N SER A 84 11.49 11.61 4.12
CA SER A 84 12.67 11.91 4.93
C SER A 84 13.39 13.11 4.32
N MET A 85 14.15 13.84 5.13
CA MET A 85 15.04 14.89 4.64
C MET A 85 16.06 14.35 3.61
N LEU A 86 16.36 13.06 3.68
CA LEU A 86 17.19 12.35 2.70
C LEU A 86 16.28 11.65 1.69
N ALA A 87 16.20 12.19 0.47
CA ALA A 87 15.35 11.69 -0.61
C ALA A 87 15.43 10.17 -0.91
N PRO A 88 16.59 9.47 -0.77
CA PRO A 88 16.65 8.01 -0.91
C PRO A 88 15.78 7.22 0.07
N PHE A 89 15.37 7.84 1.19
CA PHE A 89 14.54 7.22 2.22
C PHE A 89 13.08 7.64 2.10
N ASN A 90 12.71 8.35 1.03
CA ASN A 90 11.30 8.54 0.70
C ASN A 90 10.75 7.21 0.19
N CYS A 91 9.59 6.81 0.71
CA CYS A 91 8.95 5.56 0.34
C CYS A 91 7.46 5.75 0.13
N ILE A 92 6.88 4.84 -0.65
CA ILE A 92 5.46 4.57 -0.64
C ILE A 92 5.26 3.09 -0.32
N ALA A 93 4.45 2.81 0.70
CA ALA A 93 4.10 1.46 1.10
C ALA A 93 2.60 1.22 0.83
N VAL A 94 2.28 0.01 0.40
CA VAL A 94 0.92 -0.49 0.21
C VAL A 94 0.74 -1.68 1.14
N LYS A 95 -0.36 -1.71 1.88
CA LYS A 95 -0.77 -2.86 2.67
C LYS A 95 -2.28 -3.05 2.56
N GLY A 96 -2.74 -4.27 2.29
CA GLY A 96 -4.18 -4.54 2.22
C GLY A 96 -4.46 -6.01 1.94
N PHE A 97 -5.73 -6.32 1.66
CA PHE A 97 -6.18 -7.68 1.39
C PHE A 97 -5.99 -8.03 -0.08
N ALA A 98 -5.03 -8.91 -0.38
CA ALA A 98 -4.72 -9.36 -1.72
C ALA A 98 -5.59 -10.55 -2.15
N LEU A 99 -6.06 -10.51 -3.39
CA LEU A 99 -6.84 -11.58 -4.01
C LEU A 99 -6.56 -11.69 -5.52
N ASP A 100 -7.05 -12.79 -6.09
CA ASP A 100 -7.06 -13.05 -7.52
C ASP A 100 -8.41 -12.55 -8.08
N SER A 101 -8.39 -11.45 -8.83
CA SER A 101 -9.63 -10.85 -9.35
C SER A 101 -10.41 -11.79 -10.26
N SER A 102 -9.77 -12.81 -10.86
CA SER A 102 -10.45 -13.78 -11.72
C SER A 102 -11.46 -14.65 -10.95
N GLU A 103 -11.30 -14.78 -9.63
CA GLU A 103 -12.24 -15.50 -8.76
C GLU A 103 -13.52 -14.71 -8.48
N ILE A 104 -13.57 -13.41 -8.84
CA ILE A 104 -14.74 -12.55 -8.64
C ILE A 104 -15.70 -12.65 -9.82
N GLN A 105 -16.93 -13.11 -9.53
CA GLN A 105 -17.98 -13.27 -10.52
C GLN A 105 -18.45 -11.93 -11.08
N LYS A 106 -18.72 -11.90 -12.39
CA LYS A 106 -19.36 -10.75 -13.04
C LYS A 106 -20.83 -10.69 -12.63
N GLU A 107 -21.36 -9.49 -12.44
CA GLU A 107 -22.79 -9.31 -12.29
C GLU A 107 -23.47 -9.74 -13.60
N ASN A 108 -24.40 -10.68 -13.51
CA ASN A 108 -25.27 -10.98 -14.64
C ASN A 108 -26.08 -9.72 -14.95
N LYS A 109 -25.89 -9.17 -16.16
CA LYS A 109 -26.76 -8.12 -16.67
C LYS A 109 -28.18 -8.70 -16.73
N LYS A 110 -29.04 -8.26 -15.81
CA LYS A 110 -30.49 -8.41 -15.97
C LYS A 110 -30.96 -7.67 -17.21
#